data_AF-A0A8D8ERT5-F1
#
_entry.id   AF-A0A8D8ERT5-F1
#
_cell.length_a   1.000
_cell.length_b   1.000
_cell.length_c   1.000
_cell.angle_alpha   90.00
_cell.angle_beta   90.00
_cell.angle_gamma   90.00
#
_symmetry.space_group_name_H-M   'P 1'
#
loop_
_entity.id
_entity.type
_entity.pdbx_description
1 polymer ?
#
loop_
_entity_poly.entity_id
_entity_poly.type
_entity_poly.pdbx_seq_one_letter_code
_entity_poly.pdbx_strand_id
1 'polypeptide(L)'
;VLLNSHLAISVQFCNLAGPLVLLYLFCSYLNSKFYRFPLPDHYQHYKQVEMQAPEFKDFAKEMVDYIANYLENIRDRRVLPEVQPGYLRPLIPAEAPEKPESWQDVMADIERVIMPGVTHWHSPKFHAYFPTANSYPAIVADMLSGAIACIGFTWVDFGGVTL
;
A
#
# COMPACT_ATOMS: atom_id res chain seq x y z
N VAL A 1 -14.41 -19.18 0.25
CA VAL A 1 -15.46 -18.38 0.93
C VAL A 1 -14.88 -17.23 1.75
N LEU A 2 -13.77 -17.41 2.49
CA LEU A 2 -13.15 -16.35 3.32
C LEU A 2 -12.32 -15.27 2.58
N LEU A 3 -11.88 -15.51 1.34
CA LEU A 3 -11.09 -14.51 0.56
C LEU A 3 -11.95 -13.60 -0.33
N ASN A 4 -13.04 -14.13 -0.90
CA ASN A 4 -14.05 -13.29 -1.54
C ASN A 4 -14.70 -12.36 -0.53
N SER A 5 -14.72 -12.71 0.76
CA SER A 5 -15.09 -11.76 1.80
C SER A 5 -14.06 -10.65 1.99
N HIS A 6 -12.75 -10.85 1.92
CA HIS A 6 -11.83 -9.70 2.10
C HIS A 6 -11.91 -8.68 0.96
N LEU A 7 -12.05 -9.12 -0.31
CA LEU A 7 -12.23 -8.24 -1.48
C LEU A 7 -13.66 -7.70 -1.63
N ALA A 8 -14.69 -8.49 -1.32
CA ALA A 8 -16.07 -8.00 -1.31
C ALA A 8 -16.33 -7.08 -0.11
N ILE A 9 -15.83 -7.39 1.10
CA ILE A 9 -15.88 -6.49 2.26
C ILE A 9 -15.16 -5.19 1.93
N SER A 10 -14.01 -5.21 1.26
CA SER A 10 -13.33 -3.98 0.88
C SER A 10 -14.14 -3.11 -0.09
N VAL A 11 -14.77 -3.70 -1.11
CA VAL A 11 -15.61 -2.95 -2.07
C VAL A 11 -16.96 -2.51 -1.47
N GLN A 12 -17.56 -3.31 -0.58
CA GLN A 12 -18.84 -2.98 0.09
C GLN A 12 -18.70 -1.93 1.21
N PHE A 13 -17.50 -1.80 1.81
CA PHE A 13 -17.22 -0.79 2.84
C PHE A 13 -16.91 0.61 2.28
N CYS A 14 -16.82 0.79 0.96
CA CYS A 14 -16.71 2.11 0.31
C CYS A 14 -17.81 3.10 0.72
N ASN A 15 -18.97 2.61 1.18
CA ASN A 15 -20.11 3.45 1.57
C ASN A 15 -20.16 3.80 3.07
N LEU A 16 -19.26 3.27 3.92
CA LEU A 16 -19.37 3.39 5.39
C LEU A 16 -18.09 3.82 6.12
N ALA A 17 -16.95 3.97 5.43
CA ALA A 17 -15.66 4.06 6.11
C ALA A 17 -14.90 5.37 5.85
N GLY A 18 -14.28 5.89 6.91
CA GLY A 18 -13.48 7.12 6.89
C GLY A 18 -12.21 7.03 6.03
N PRO A 19 -11.48 8.14 5.86
CA PRO A 19 -10.37 8.28 4.90
C PRO A 19 -9.24 7.26 5.05
N LEU A 20 -9.01 6.72 6.25
CA LEU A 20 -8.01 5.67 6.49
C LEU A 20 -8.35 4.35 5.79
N VAL A 21 -9.64 4.02 5.68
CA VAL A 21 -10.08 2.81 5.00
C VAL A 21 -9.90 2.98 3.48
N LEU A 22 -10.14 4.17 2.93
CA LEU A 22 -9.90 4.40 1.49
C LEU A 22 -8.43 4.23 1.08
N LEU A 23 -7.48 4.67 1.91
CA LEU A 23 -6.06 4.41 1.66
C LEU A 23 -5.74 2.91 1.74
N TYR A 24 -6.29 2.20 2.73
CA TYR A 24 -6.11 0.75 2.88
C TYR A 24 -6.71 -0.05 1.72
N LEU A 25 -7.90 0.34 1.27
CA LEU A 25 -8.59 -0.23 0.10
C LEU A 25 -7.78 0.01 -1.17
N PHE A 26 -7.19 1.19 -1.30
CA PHE A 26 -6.34 1.51 -2.45
C PHE A 26 -4.99 0.78 -2.40
N CYS A 27 -4.33 0.69 -1.24
CA CYS A 27 -3.13 -0.13 -1.09
C CYS A 27 -3.41 -1.61 -1.40
N SER A 28 -4.59 -2.10 -1.01
CA SER A 28 -5.05 -3.45 -1.38
C SER A 28 -5.32 -3.57 -2.88
N TYR A 29 -5.86 -2.54 -3.52
CA TYR A 29 -6.03 -2.47 -4.98
C TYR A 29 -4.68 -2.44 -5.71
N LEU A 30 -3.71 -1.64 -5.27
CA LEU A 30 -2.35 -1.65 -5.83
C LEU A 30 -1.72 -3.03 -5.66
N ASN A 31 -1.89 -3.67 -4.50
CA ASN A 31 -1.40 -5.02 -4.28
C ASN A 31 -2.08 -6.03 -5.22
N SER A 32 -3.36 -5.82 -5.58
CA SER A 32 -4.05 -6.63 -6.59
C SER A 32 -3.54 -6.42 -8.02
N LYS A 33 -2.92 -5.27 -8.33
CA LYS A 33 -2.21 -5.06 -9.62
C LYS A 33 -0.95 -5.92 -9.73
N PHE A 34 -0.33 -6.26 -8.59
CA PHE A 34 0.84 -7.13 -8.51
C PHE A 34 0.48 -8.62 -8.46
N TYR A 35 -0.67 -8.99 -7.89
CA TYR A 35 -1.01 -10.39 -7.66
C TYR A 35 -2.49 -10.72 -7.92
N ARG A 36 -2.72 -11.86 -8.58
CA ARG A 36 -4.02 -12.57 -8.56
C ARG A 36 -3.89 -13.87 -7.78
N PHE A 37 -4.69 -14.02 -6.71
CA PHE A 37 -4.87 -15.32 -6.05
C PHE A 37 -5.76 -16.19 -6.96
N PRO A 38 -5.30 -17.34 -7.48
CA PRO A 38 -6.18 -18.24 -8.21
C PRO A 38 -7.27 -18.77 -7.27
N LEU A 39 -8.54 -18.73 -7.73
CA LEU A 39 -9.62 -19.45 -7.04
C LEU A 39 -9.34 -20.96 -7.11
N PRO A 40 -9.63 -21.72 -6.05
CA PRO A 40 -9.19 -23.10 -5.94
C PRO A 40 -10.08 -24.03 -6.77
N ASP A 41 -9.74 -24.26 -8.03
CA ASP A 41 -10.16 -25.46 -8.75
C ASP A 41 -8.97 -26.43 -8.79
N HIS A 42 -8.97 -27.33 -7.81
CA HIS A 42 -8.05 -28.45 -7.63
C HIS A 42 -6.60 -28.08 -7.25
N TYR A 43 -6.06 -28.85 -6.30
CA TYR A 43 -4.72 -28.78 -5.70
C TYR A 43 -3.58 -29.01 -6.72
N GLN A 44 -3.43 -28.15 -7.72
CA GLN A 44 -2.30 -28.17 -8.63
C GLN A 44 -1.63 -26.81 -8.70
N HIS A 45 -0.38 -26.80 -8.22
CA HIS A 45 0.64 -25.77 -8.41
C HIS A 45 0.12 -24.32 -8.37
N TYR A 46 0.23 -23.68 -7.20
CA TYR A 46 0.21 -22.23 -7.11
C TYR A 46 1.36 -21.67 -7.97
N LYS A 47 1.05 -21.36 -9.23
CA LYS A 47 1.93 -20.57 -10.07
C LYS A 47 1.77 -19.14 -9.56
N GLN A 48 2.51 -18.82 -8.49
CA GLN A 48 2.62 -17.44 -8.06
C GLN A 48 3.13 -16.67 -9.27
N VAL A 49 2.35 -15.68 -9.73
CA VAL A 49 2.90 -14.65 -10.60
C VAL A 49 3.78 -13.82 -9.69
N GLU A 50 5.01 -14.27 -9.53
CA GLU A 50 5.91 -13.85 -8.47
C GLU A 50 6.95 -12.91 -9.06
N MET A 51 6.91 -11.65 -8.62
CA MET A 51 8.03 -10.72 -8.81
C MET A 51 9.30 -11.41 -8.33
N GLN A 52 10.27 -11.59 -9.21
CA GLN A 52 11.50 -12.30 -8.87
C GLN A 52 12.42 -11.41 -8.06
N ALA A 53 13.34 -12.01 -7.30
CA ALA A 53 14.28 -11.27 -6.45
C ALA A 53 15.05 -10.13 -7.17
N PRO A 54 15.47 -10.24 -8.45
CA PRO A 54 16.07 -9.13 -9.17
C PRO A 54 15.10 -7.96 -9.38
N GLU A 55 13.88 -8.25 -9.82
CA GLU A 55 12.84 -7.25 -10.07
C GLU A 55 12.41 -6.56 -8.77
N PHE A 56 12.29 -7.32 -7.68
CA PHE A 56 12.05 -6.76 -6.34
C PHE A 56 13.15 -5.79 -5.91
N LYS A 57 14.42 -6.12 -6.17
CA LYS A 57 15.54 -5.24 -5.81
C LYS A 57 15.48 -3.93 -6.58
N ASP A 58 15.13 -3.96 -7.84
CA ASP A 58 15.04 -2.76 -8.68
C ASP A 58 13.86 -1.89 -8.23
N PHE A 59 12.69 -2.50 -8.02
CA PHE A 59 11.52 -1.80 -7.50
C PHE A 59 11.76 -1.21 -6.10
N ALA A 60 12.37 -1.98 -5.18
CA ALA A 60 12.64 -1.52 -3.82
C ALA A 60 13.62 -0.34 -3.78
N LYS A 61 14.65 -0.35 -4.64
CA LYS A 61 15.59 0.79 -4.77
C LYS A 61 14.87 2.03 -5.25
N GLU A 62 14.07 1.90 -6.31
CA GLU A 62 13.32 3.05 -6.85
C GLU A 62 12.32 3.60 -5.83
N MET A 63 11.66 2.74 -5.06
CA MET A 63 10.78 3.17 -3.97
C MET A 63 11.55 3.90 -2.87
N VAL A 64 12.73 3.42 -2.48
CA VAL A 64 13.58 4.10 -1.48
C VAL A 64 13.99 5.48 -1.98
N ASP A 65 14.42 5.58 -3.25
CA ASP A 65 14.78 6.86 -3.87
C ASP A 65 13.56 7.81 -3.93
N TYR A 66 12.38 7.29 -4.29
CA TYR A 66 11.13 8.05 -4.29
C TYR A 66 10.77 8.57 -2.89
N ILE A 67 10.84 7.73 -1.85
CA ILE A 67 10.52 8.12 -0.47
C ILE A 67 11.49 9.19 0.03
N ALA A 68 12.79 9.03 -0.22
CA ALA A 68 13.81 10.01 0.14
C ALA A 68 13.52 11.37 -0.52
N ASN A 69 13.33 11.37 -1.84
CA ASN A 69 12.99 12.58 -2.60
C ASN A 69 11.68 13.21 -2.12
N TYR A 70 10.66 12.40 -1.82
CA TYR A 70 9.37 12.87 -1.31
C TYR A 70 9.53 13.57 0.05
N LEU A 71 10.26 12.98 1.00
CA LEU A 71 10.46 13.55 2.33
C LEU A 71 11.33 14.81 2.31
N GLU A 72 12.36 14.88 1.45
CA GLU A 72 13.21 16.06 1.30
C GLU A 72 12.46 17.28 0.71
N ASN A 73 11.58 17.02 -0.25
CA ASN A 73 10.85 18.02 -1.02
C ASN A 73 9.37 18.16 -0.59
N ILE A 74 8.97 17.53 0.52
CA ILE A 74 7.58 17.59 1.03
C ILE A 74 7.09 19.02 1.30
N ARG A 75 8.02 19.95 1.54
CA ARG A 75 7.76 21.36 1.78
C ARG A 75 7.14 22.09 0.57
N ASP A 76 7.39 21.57 -0.63
CA ASP A 76 6.93 22.13 -1.90
C ASP A 76 5.54 21.63 -2.27
N ARG A 77 5.12 20.51 -1.68
CA ARG A 77 3.77 19.98 -1.85
C ARG A 77 2.78 20.72 -0.95
N ARG A 78 1.53 20.87 -1.44
CA ARG A 78 0.46 21.51 -0.68
C ARG A 78 0.01 20.60 0.45
N VAL A 79 0.03 21.11 1.69
CA VAL A 79 -0.27 20.33 2.90
C VAL A 79 -1.64 19.65 2.86
N LEU A 80 -2.69 20.40 2.51
CA LEU A 80 -4.05 19.90 2.40
C LEU A 80 -4.41 19.70 0.92
N PRO A 81 -5.06 18.59 0.56
CA PRO A 81 -5.47 18.36 -0.81
C PRO A 81 -6.65 19.26 -1.20
N GLU A 82 -6.73 19.63 -2.49
CA GLU A 82 -7.88 20.36 -3.08
C GLU A 82 -8.79 19.41 -3.85
N VAL A 83 -9.17 18.30 -3.22
CA VAL A 83 -10.02 17.27 -3.82
C VAL A 83 -11.35 17.18 -3.08
N GLN A 84 -12.39 16.77 -3.80
CA GLN A 84 -13.71 16.54 -3.21
C GLN A 84 -13.87 15.08 -2.76
N PRO A 85 -14.74 14.80 -1.77
CA PRO A 85 -15.11 13.42 -1.45
C PRO A 85 -15.55 12.66 -2.71
N GLY A 86 -14.99 11.46 -2.90
CA GLY A 86 -15.27 10.62 -4.07
C GLY A 86 -14.37 10.85 -5.30
N TYR A 87 -13.40 11.78 -5.26
CA TYR A 87 -12.53 12.09 -6.42
C TYR A 87 -11.77 10.87 -6.98
N LEU A 88 -11.47 9.87 -6.14
CA LEU A 88 -10.77 8.65 -6.54
C LEU A 88 -11.61 7.73 -7.42
N ARG A 89 -12.93 7.65 -7.18
CA ARG A 89 -13.80 6.68 -7.83
C ARG A 89 -13.80 6.74 -9.37
N PRO A 90 -13.83 7.92 -10.03
CA PRO A 90 -13.75 8.00 -11.49
C PRO A 90 -12.34 7.75 -12.05
N LEU A 91 -11.30 7.82 -11.21
CA LEU A 91 -9.91 7.63 -11.65
C LEU A 91 -9.45 6.18 -11.61
N ILE A 92 -10.22 5.31 -10.95
CA ILE A 92 -9.90 3.90 -10.73
C ILE A 92 -10.95 3.03 -11.45
N PRO A 93 -10.53 1.97 -12.18
CA PRO A 93 -11.43 0.99 -12.77
C PRO A 93 -12.43 0.41 -11.76
N ALA A 94 -13.62 0.03 -12.24
CA ALA A 94 -14.65 -0.56 -11.39
C ALA A 94 -14.29 -1.98 -10.91
N GLU A 95 -13.42 -2.68 -11.62
CA GLU A 95 -13.00 -4.04 -11.34
C GLU A 95 -11.47 -4.13 -11.35
N ALA A 96 -10.92 -5.10 -10.61
CA ALA A 96 -9.49 -5.35 -10.59
C ALA A 96 -9.02 -5.83 -11.98
N PRO A 97 -7.81 -5.45 -12.43
CA PRO A 97 -7.30 -5.87 -13.73
C PRO A 97 -7.17 -7.40 -13.81
N GLU A 98 -7.50 -7.98 -14.97
CA GLU A 98 -7.41 -9.43 -15.16
C GLU A 98 -5.97 -9.94 -15.27
N LYS A 99 -5.06 -9.06 -15.69
CA LYS A 99 -3.63 -9.33 -15.89
C LYS A 99 -2.80 -8.43 -14.97
N PRO A 100 -1.65 -8.92 -14.45
CA PRO A 100 -0.73 -8.09 -13.70
C PRO A 100 -0.22 -6.91 -14.54
N GLU A 101 -0.02 -5.77 -13.89
CA GLU A 101 0.59 -4.58 -14.47
C GLU A 101 2.05 -4.46 -14.03
N SER A 102 2.85 -3.68 -14.76
CA SER A 102 4.25 -3.45 -14.37
C SER A 102 4.33 -2.59 -13.11
N TRP A 103 5.37 -2.76 -12.30
CA TRP A 103 5.53 -1.96 -11.09
C TRP A 103 5.75 -0.48 -11.39
N GLN A 104 6.27 -0.15 -12.57
CA GLN A 104 6.42 1.22 -13.05
C GLN A 104 5.05 1.89 -13.30
N ASP A 105 4.12 1.17 -13.92
CA ASP A 105 2.76 1.68 -14.16
C ASP A 105 2.04 1.93 -12.82
N VAL A 106 2.25 1.05 -11.84
CA VAL A 106 1.72 1.22 -10.49
C VAL A 106 2.32 2.47 -9.81
N MET A 107 3.63 2.69 -9.93
CA MET A 107 4.29 3.88 -9.38
C MET A 107 3.77 5.17 -10.03
N ALA A 108 3.56 5.16 -11.35
CA ALA A 108 2.99 6.30 -12.06
C ALA A 108 1.56 6.60 -11.59
N ASP A 109 0.75 5.57 -11.34
CA ASP A 109 -0.60 5.73 -10.78
C ASP A 109 -0.60 6.29 -9.36
N ILE A 110 0.39 5.94 -8.52
CA ILE A 110 0.53 6.51 -7.17
C ILE A 110 0.70 8.04 -7.24
N GLU A 111 1.62 8.53 -8.06
CA GLU A 111 1.85 9.98 -8.18
C GLU A 111 0.65 10.68 -8.83
N ARG A 112 0.05 10.07 -9.85
CA ARG A 112 -1.05 10.69 -10.61
C ARG A 112 -2.37 10.72 -9.85
N VAL A 113 -2.71 9.64 -9.15
CA VAL A 113 -4.04 9.42 -8.56
C VAL A 113 -4.06 9.69 -7.07
N ILE A 114 -3.01 9.30 -6.34
CA ILE A 114 -3.02 9.33 -4.87
C ILE A 114 -2.41 10.59 -4.30
N MET A 115 -1.20 10.96 -4.74
CA MET A 115 -0.51 12.12 -4.18
C MET A 115 -1.34 13.41 -4.18
N PRO A 116 -2.20 13.71 -5.17
CA PRO A 116 -3.06 14.90 -5.14
C PRO A 116 -4.10 14.93 -4.01
N GLY A 117 -4.50 13.78 -3.47
CA GLY A 117 -5.47 13.69 -2.39
C GLY A 117 -4.91 13.28 -1.03
N VAL A 118 -3.58 13.20 -0.90
CA VAL A 118 -2.91 12.95 0.37
C VAL A 118 -2.75 14.24 1.14
N THR A 119 -3.18 14.25 2.41
CA THR A 119 -2.73 15.27 3.36
C THR A 119 -1.29 14.97 3.77
N HIS A 120 -0.37 15.89 3.57
CA HIS A 120 1.05 15.68 3.86
C HIS A 120 1.38 15.99 5.33
N TRP A 121 1.12 15.02 6.21
CA TRP A 121 1.34 15.12 7.66
C TRP A 121 2.79 15.42 8.07
N HIS A 122 3.76 14.95 7.27
CA HIS A 122 5.18 15.21 7.49
C HIS A 122 5.65 16.58 7.00
N SER A 123 4.77 17.38 6.39
CA SER A 123 5.13 18.71 5.94
C SER A 123 5.44 19.60 7.15
N PRO A 124 6.52 20.41 7.12
CA PRO A 124 6.82 21.37 8.19
C PRO A 124 5.75 22.47 8.31
N LYS A 125 4.82 22.54 7.35
CA LYS A 125 3.69 23.48 7.35
C LYS A 125 2.43 22.88 8.00
N PHE A 126 2.42 21.59 8.36
CA PHE A 126 1.29 20.93 9.01
C PHE A 126 1.39 21.05 10.54
N HIS A 127 0.40 21.71 11.15
CA HIS A 127 0.38 21.98 12.60
C HIS A 127 -0.94 21.56 13.26
N ALA A 128 -1.72 20.72 12.58
CA ALA A 128 -2.98 20.19 13.12
C ALA A 128 -2.73 18.89 13.89
N TYR A 129 -3.58 18.60 14.89
CA TYR A 129 -3.55 17.37 15.68
C TYR A 129 -2.21 17.11 16.40
N PHE A 130 -1.68 15.89 16.29
CA PHE A 130 -0.40 15.46 16.86
C PHE A 130 0.57 15.06 15.75
N PRO A 131 1.87 15.33 15.90
CA PRO A 131 2.87 15.00 14.90
C PRO A 131 2.98 13.49 14.71
N THR A 132 3.14 13.06 13.46
CA THR A 132 3.43 11.66 13.13
C THR A 132 4.88 11.34 13.46
N ALA A 133 5.11 10.40 14.37
CA ALA A 133 6.44 9.92 14.71
C ALA A 133 6.95 8.96 13.62
N ASN A 134 7.41 9.51 12.49
CA ASN A 134 8.03 8.74 11.42
C ASN A 134 9.45 9.25 11.16
N SER A 135 10.35 8.33 10.81
CA SER A 135 11.76 8.59 10.57
C SER A 135 12.31 7.58 9.58
N TYR A 136 13.43 7.89 8.92
CA TYR A 136 14.05 6.94 7.98
C TYR A 136 14.34 5.56 8.61
N PRO A 137 14.87 5.45 9.85
CA PRO A 137 15.04 4.14 10.48
C PRO A 137 13.72 3.38 10.70
N ALA A 138 12.62 4.09 11.02
CA ALA A 138 11.32 3.45 11.20
C ALA A 138 10.79 2.86 9.89
N ILE A 139 10.92 3.59 8.77
CA ILE A 139 10.50 3.11 7.44
C ILE A 139 11.29 1.85 7.04
N VAL A 140 12.61 1.83 7.28
CA VAL A 140 13.44 0.65 6.99
C VAL A 140 13.09 -0.52 7.91
N ALA A 141 12.78 -0.26 9.18
CA ALA A 141 12.32 -1.27 10.12
C ALA A 141 10.98 -1.89 9.68
N ASP A 142 10.04 -1.08 9.17
CA ASP A 142 8.77 -1.55 8.63
C ASP A 142 8.98 -2.43 7.39
N MET A 143 9.91 -2.07 6.51
CA MET A 143 10.28 -2.90 5.35
C MET A 143 10.85 -4.26 5.78
N LEU A 144 11.70 -4.28 6.81
CA LEU A 144 12.23 -5.53 7.38
C LEU A 144 11.14 -6.35 8.08
N SER A 145 10.26 -5.70 8.83
CA SER A 145 9.11 -6.33 9.48
C SER A 145 8.21 -7.02 8.45
N GLY A 146 7.93 -6.34 7.33
CA GLY A 146 7.20 -6.90 6.20
C GLY A 146 7.89 -8.11 5.56
N ALA A 147 9.23 -8.14 5.50
CA ALA A 147 9.97 -9.28 4.99
C ALA A 147 9.96 -10.49 5.94
N ILE A 148 9.97 -10.26 7.26
CA ILE A 148 9.87 -11.32 8.27
C ILE A 148 8.45 -11.91 8.26
N ALA A 149 7.43 -11.07 8.05
CA ALA A 149 6.01 -11.44 7.91
C ALA A 149 5.50 -12.42 8.99
N CYS A 150 6.11 -12.41 10.17
CA CYS A 150 5.80 -13.33 11.24
C CYS A 150 4.51 -12.92 11.93
N ILE A 151 3.62 -13.88 12.16
CA ILE A 151 2.40 -13.68 12.91
C ILE A 151 2.59 -14.31 14.30
N GLY A 152 3.07 -13.51 15.24
CA GLY A 152 3.45 -13.95 16.60
C GLY A 152 2.24 -14.22 17.50
N PHE A 153 1.40 -15.19 17.16
CA PHE A 153 0.28 -15.59 18.02
C PHE A 153 0.71 -16.47 19.19
N THR A 154 1.81 -17.21 19.05
CA THR A 154 2.35 -18.07 20.10
C THR A 154 3.84 -17.85 20.29
N TRP A 155 4.35 -18.25 21.46
CA TRP A 155 5.79 -18.20 21.74
C TRP A 155 6.61 -19.05 20.78
N VAL A 156 6.05 -20.15 20.24
CA VAL A 156 6.73 -20.98 19.24
C VAL A 156 6.96 -20.21 17.94
N ASP A 157 6.08 -19.28 17.61
CA ASP A 157 6.21 -18.45 16.42
C ASP A 157 7.31 -17.39 16.58
N PHE A 158 7.64 -16.96 17.82
CA PHE A 158 8.52 -15.81 18.08
C PHE A 158 9.28 -15.85 19.43
N GLY A 159 9.90 -16.97 19.77
CA GLY A 159 10.48 -17.23 21.09
C GLY A 159 11.67 -16.33 21.51
N GLY A 160 12.18 -15.47 20.61
CA GLY A 160 13.32 -14.60 20.86
C GLY A 160 13.02 -13.10 20.99
N VAL A 161 11.78 -12.64 20.80
CA VAL A 161 11.43 -11.19 20.77
C VAL A 161 10.31 -10.82 21.74
N THR A 162 9.48 -11.78 22.15
CA THR A 162 8.59 -11.62 23.29
C THR A 162 9.38 -11.81 24.59
N LEU A 163 9.56 -10.73 25.37
CA LEU A 163 10.09 -10.78 26.75
C LEU A 163 9.06 -11.36 27.72
#